data_AF-A0A744B9S5-F1
#
_entry.id   AF-A0A744B9S5-F1
#
_cell.length_a   1.000
_cell.length_b   1.000
_cell.length_c   1.000
_cell.angle_alpha   90.00
_cell.angle_beta   90.00
_cell.angle_gamma   90.00
#
_symmetry.space_group_name_H-M   'P 1'
#
loop_
_entity.id
_entity.type
_entity.pdbx_description
1 polymer ?
#
loop_
_entity_poly.entity_id
_entity_poly.type
_entity_poly.pdbx_seq_one_letter_code
_entity_poly.pdbx_strand_id
1 'polypeptide(L)'
;MALTNAVSDDFARSMLEAVNGMLPDMLAAIARKDYDDRRRRQSEGISKAKAEGKYRGRVADAQKHELIRTLCLVNGKSLRETARLAGVSKMTVIRVCNK
;
A
#
# COMPACT_ATOMS: atom_id res chain seq x y z
N MET A 1 -13.30 45.26 -44.13
CA MET A 1 -12.32 44.82 -43.11
C MET A 1 -12.99 44.13 -41.89
N ALA A 2 -14.14 43.46 -42.03
CA ALA A 2 -14.76 42.71 -40.92
C ALA A 2 -14.61 41.17 -41.06
N LEU A 3 -14.50 40.66 -42.30
CA LEU A 3 -14.39 39.22 -42.59
C LEU A 3 -13.02 38.61 -42.22
N THR A 4 -11.95 39.41 -42.22
CA THR A 4 -10.58 38.94 -41.92
C THR A 4 -10.35 38.60 -40.44
N ASN A 5 -11.09 39.25 -39.54
CA ASN A 5 -10.95 39.04 -38.09
C ASN A 5 -11.68 37.76 -37.63
N ALA A 6 -12.80 37.40 -38.26
CA ALA A 6 -13.53 36.18 -37.93
C ALA A 6 -12.78 34.91 -38.33
N VAL A 7 -12.08 34.92 -39.48
CA VAL A 7 -11.28 33.79 -39.97
C VAL A 7 -10.05 33.54 -39.09
N SER A 8 -9.42 34.61 -38.58
CA SER A 8 -8.30 34.49 -37.64
C SER A 8 -8.75 34.00 -36.26
N ASP A 9 -9.94 34.40 -35.80
CA ASP A 9 -10.55 33.90 -34.57
C ASP A 9 -10.91 32.40 -34.63
N ASP A 10 -11.45 31.92 -35.75
CA ASP A 10 -11.85 30.52 -35.89
C ASP A 10 -10.63 29.58 -35.93
N PHE A 11 -9.57 30.00 -36.61
CA PHE A 11 -8.28 29.33 -36.58
C PHE A 11 -7.66 29.31 -35.17
N ALA A 12 -7.68 30.44 -34.46
CA ALA A 12 -7.17 30.51 -33.09
C ALA A 12 -7.97 29.62 -32.13
N ARG A 13 -9.30 29.56 -32.29
CA ARG A 13 -10.17 28.65 -31.52
C ARG A 13 -9.84 27.19 -31.77
N SER A 14 -9.72 26.79 -33.04
CA SER A 14 -9.37 25.41 -33.39
C SER A 14 -8.00 24.99 -32.83
N MET A 15 -7.01 25.91 -32.86
CA MET A 15 -5.71 25.67 -32.23
C MET A 15 -5.81 25.53 -30.70
N LEU A 16 -6.57 26.40 -30.04
CA LEU A 16 -6.76 26.32 -28.58
C LEU A 16 -7.49 25.04 -28.18
N GLU A 17 -8.50 24.61 -28.94
CA GLU A 17 -9.18 23.33 -28.71
C GLU A 17 -8.23 22.14 -28.88
N ALA A 18 -7.40 22.14 -29.93
CA ALA A 18 -6.42 21.08 -30.15
C ALA A 18 -5.39 21.00 -29.00
N VAL A 19 -4.85 22.14 -28.57
CA VAL A 19 -3.90 22.19 -27.44
C VAL A 19 -4.58 21.76 -26.14
N ASN A 20 -5.79 22.26 -25.86
CA ASN A 20 -6.55 21.89 -24.66
C ASN A 20 -6.94 20.41 -24.63
N GLY A 21 -7.16 19.78 -25.80
CA GLY A 21 -7.39 18.35 -25.91
C GLY A 21 -6.13 17.51 -25.69
N MET A 22 -4.99 17.93 -26.26
CA MET A 22 -3.72 17.20 -26.15
C MET A 22 -3.07 17.30 -24.76
N LEU A 23 -3.30 18.39 -24.03
CA LEU A 23 -2.71 18.61 -22.71
C LEU A 23 -3.08 17.51 -21.70
N PRO A 24 -4.36 17.13 -21.51
CA PRO A 24 -4.75 15.98 -20.69
C PRO A 24 -4.09 14.66 -21.13
N ASP A 25 -4.00 14.40 -22.42
CA ASP A 25 -3.40 13.17 -22.95
C ASP A 25 -1.90 13.10 -22.66
N MET A 26 -1.20 14.22 -22.81
CA MET A 26 0.20 14.33 -22.47
C MET A 26 0.43 14.13 -20.97
N LEU A 27 -0.41 14.76 -20.12
CA LEU A 27 -0.34 14.59 -18.67
C LEU A 27 -0.63 13.14 -18.26
N ALA A 28 -1.60 12.49 -18.89
CA ALA A 28 -1.91 11.08 -18.65
C ALA A 28 -0.74 10.16 -19.04
N ALA A 29 -0.10 10.42 -20.18
CA ALA A 29 1.08 9.67 -20.63
C ALA A 29 2.27 9.83 -19.67
N ILE A 30 2.55 11.06 -19.22
CA ILE A 30 3.62 11.34 -18.25
C ILE A 30 3.32 10.66 -16.91
N ALA A 31 2.10 10.81 -16.38
CA ALA A 31 1.70 10.19 -15.12
C ALA A 31 1.83 8.66 -15.17
N ARG A 32 1.48 8.04 -16.31
CA ARG A 32 1.64 6.60 -16.50
C ARG A 32 3.11 6.18 -16.47
N LYS A 33 3.97 6.87 -17.22
CA LYS A 33 5.41 6.60 -17.21
C LYS A 33 6.02 6.72 -15.80
N ASP A 34 5.69 7.79 -15.08
CA ASP A 34 6.19 8.02 -13.73
C ASP A 34 5.73 6.96 -12.74
N TYR A 35 4.49 6.47 -12.89
CA TYR A 35 3.97 5.36 -12.08
C TYR A 35 4.76 4.07 -12.32
N ASP A 36 5.00 3.73 -13.58
CA ASP A 36 5.75 2.52 -13.96
C ASP A 36 7.21 2.60 -13.46
N ASP A 37 7.84 3.78 -13.56
CA ASP A 37 9.19 4.02 -13.03
C ASP A 37 9.24 3.94 -11.50
N ARG A 38 8.21 4.40 -10.79
CA ARG A 38 8.11 4.27 -9.34
C ARG A 38 7.98 2.80 -8.93
N ARG A 39 7.15 2.03 -9.63
CA ARG A 39 6.95 0.59 -9.40
C ARG A 39 8.25 -0.19 -9.61
N ARG A 40 8.97 0.09 -10.70
CA ARG A 40 10.28 -0.52 -10.98
C ARG A 40 11.28 -0.26 -9.85
N ARG A 41 11.50 1.01 -9.48
CA ARG A 41 12.41 1.36 -8.38
C ARG A 41 12.01 0.75 -7.04
N GLN A 42 10.70 0.72 -6.75
CA GLN A 42 10.19 0.06 -5.55
C GLN A 42 10.50 -1.44 -5.56
N SER A 43 10.30 -2.12 -6.69
CA SER A 43 10.62 -3.56 -6.81
C SER A 43 12.11 -3.84 -6.65
N GLU A 44 12.99 -3.03 -7.25
CA GLU A 44 14.44 -3.14 -7.09
C GLU A 44 14.85 -2.94 -5.62
N GLY A 45 14.31 -1.91 -4.97
CA GLY A 45 14.55 -1.64 -3.55
C GLY A 45 14.05 -2.76 -2.63
N ILE A 46 12.87 -3.31 -2.90
CA ILE A 46 12.34 -4.47 -2.17
C ILE A 46 13.24 -5.69 -2.36
N SER A 47 13.65 -6.00 -3.59
CA SER A 47 14.52 -7.14 -3.89
C SER A 47 15.86 -7.02 -3.14
N LYS A 48 16.48 -5.84 -3.18
CA LYS A 48 17.72 -5.56 -2.43
C LYS A 48 17.53 -5.75 -0.93
N ALA A 49 16.49 -5.15 -0.36
CA ALA A 49 16.25 -5.23 1.09
C ALA A 49 15.81 -6.64 1.56
N LYS A 50 15.17 -7.44 0.68
CA LYS A 50 14.93 -8.87 0.93
C LYS A 50 16.24 -9.66 0.94
N ALA A 51 17.14 -9.43 -0.01
CA ALA A 51 18.47 -10.06 -0.04
C ALA A 51 19.31 -9.71 1.20
N GLU A 52 19.20 -8.47 1.69
CA GLU A 52 19.81 -8.01 2.95
C GLU A 52 19.08 -8.51 4.22
N GLY A 53 18.01 -9.29 4.09
CA GLY A 53 17.28 -9.87 5.23
C GLY A 53 16.47 -8.86 6.08
N LYS A 54 16.23 -7.64 5.59
CA LYS A 54 15.52 -6.59 6.34
C LYS A 54 14.04 -6.92 6.58
N TYR A 55 13.43 -7.69 5.69
CA TYR A 55 12.03 -8.08 5.77
C TYR A 55 11.84 -9.28 6.71
N ARG A 56 11.58 -9.00 8.00
CA ARG A 56 11.35 -10.03 9.05
C ARG A 56 9.87 -10.30 9.34
N GLY A 57 8.96 -9.63 8.61
CA GLY A 57 7.52 -9.69 8.86
C GLY A 57 7.12 -9.00 10.18
N ARG A 58 5.91 -9.29 10.66
CA ARG A 58 5.42 -8.79 11.96
C ARG A 58 6.10 -9.56 13.08
N VAL A 59 6.87 -8.88 13.92
CA VAL A 59 7.51 -9.48 15.10
C VAL A 59 6.44 -9.83 16.13
N ALA A 60 6.60 -11.02 16.73
CA ALA A 60 5.74 -11.50 17.80
C ALA A 60 5.90 -10.66 19.06
N ASP A 61 4.80 -10.43 19.77
CA ASP A 61 4.81 -9.81 21.09
C ASP A 61 5.22 -10.86 22.14
N ALA A 62 6.49 -10.81 22.55
CA ALA A 62 7.07 -11.78 23.45
C ALA A 62 6.38 -11.81 24.82
N GLN A 63 6.00 -10.64 25.34
CA GLN A 63 5.34 -10.53 26.65
C GLN A 63 3.95 -11.16 26.62
N LYS A 64 3.16 -10.88 25.57
CA LYS A 64 1.83 -11.51 25.42
C LYS A 64 1.93 -13.01 25.21
N HIS A 65 2.93 -13.46 24.45
CA HIS A 65 3.14 -14.89 24.24
C HIS A 65 3.49 -15.59 25.55
N GLU A 66 4.32 -14.98 26.39
CA GLU A 66 4.66 -15.54 27.69
C GLU A 66 3.45 -15.59 28.62
N LEU A 67 2.67 -14.51 28.71
CA LEU A 67 1.42 -14.48 29.46
C LEU A 67 0.46 -15.60 29.02
N ILE A 68 0.32 -15.81 27.70
CA ILE A 68 -0.52 -16.88 27.16
C ILE A 68 -0.02 -18.26 27.60
N ARG A 69 1.30 -18.50 27.56
CA ARG A 69 1.88 -19.77 28.02
C ARG A 69 1.67 -19.98 29.51
N THR A 70 1.89 -18.97 30.34
CA THR A 70 1.65 -19.07 31.78
C THR A 70 0.17 -19.38 32.07
N LEU A 71 -0.75 -18.64 31.45
CA LEU A 71 -2.19 -18.85 31.68
C LEU A 71 -2.68 -20.22 31.17
N CYS A 72 -2.25 -20.62 29.97
CA CYS A 72 -2.77 -21.83 29.34
C CYS A 72 -2.07 -23.12 29.77
N LEU A 73 -0.73 -23.10 29.88
CA LEU A 73 0.07 -24.31 30.11
C LEU A 73 0.37 -24.52 31.60
N VAL A 74 0.67 -23.44 32.33
CA VAL A 74 0.99 -23.54 33.78
C VAL A 74 -0.28 -23.51 34.61
N ASN A 75 -1.18 -22.57 34.36
CA ASN A 75 -2.40 -22.38 35.15
C ASN A 75 -3.61 -23.18 34.64
N GLY A 76 -3.46 -23.94 33.55
CA GLY A 76 -4.51 -24.81 32.99
C GLY A 76 -5.78 -24.07 32.54
N LYS A 77 -5.71 -22.77 32.24
CA LYS A 77 -6.89 -21.98 31.85
C LYS A 77 -7.36 -22.34 30.44
N SER A 78 -8.68 -22.32 30.25
CA SER A 78 -9.29 -22.61 28.94
C SER A 78 -8.87 -21.59 27.89
N LEU A 79 -8.80 -22.01 26.61
CA LEU A 79 -8.39 -21.14 25.50
C LEU A 79 -9.21 -19.84 25.40
N ARG A 80 -10.51 -19.89 25.72
CA ARG A 80 -11.39 -18.71 25.74
C ARG A 80 -11.09 -17.78 26.90
N GLU A 81 -10.84 -18.34 28.08
CA GLU A 81 -10.51 -17.56 29.28
C GLU A 81 -9.14 -16.89 29.14
N THR A 82 -8.14 -17.62 28.65
CA THR A 82 -6.80 -17.09 28.34
C THR A 82 -6.86 -15.98 27.31
N ALA A 83 -7.67 -16.14 26.24
CA ALA A 83 -7.86 -15.11 25.24
C ALA A 83 -8.44 -13.81 25.85
N ARG A 84 -9.45 -13.94 26.73
CA ARG A 84 -10.05 -12.82 27.45
C ARG A 84 -9.05 -12.14 28.38
N LEU A 85 -8.29 -12.90 29.16
CA LEU A 85 -7.33 -12.38 30.14
C LEU A 85 -6.09 -11.74 29.49
N ALA A 86 -5.60 -12.32 28.39
CA ALA A 86 -4.46 -11.79 27.65
C ALA A 86 -4.84 -10.72 26.61
N GLY A 87 -6.14 -10.43 26.43
CA GLY A 87 -6.63 -9.43 25.49
C GLY A 87 -6.32 -9.75 24.02
N VAL A 88 -6.36 -11.02 23.64
CA VAL A 88 -6.05 -11.49 22.28
C VAL A 88 -7.16 -12.38 21.73
N SER A 89 -7.16 -12.62 20.42
CA SER A 89 -8.09 -13.58 19.81
C SER A 89 -7.79 -15.01 20.26
N LYS A 90 -8.83 -15.86 20.34
CA LYS A 90 -8.68 -17.30 20.60
C LYS A 90 -7.68 -17.96 19.63
N MET A 91 -7.66 -17.52 18.37
CA MET A 91 -6.72 -18.03 17.36
C MET A 91 -5.26 -17.70 17.68
N THR A 92 -5.00 -16.55 18.32
CA THR A 92 -3.65 -16.20 18.78
C THR A 92 -3.21 -17.13 19.90
N VAL A 93 -4.10 -17.43 20.85
CA VAL A 93 -3.83 -18.40 21.93
C VAL A 93 -3.53 -19.78 21.35
N ILE A 94 -4.39 -20.30 20.46
CA ILE A 94 -4.18 -21.59 19.79
C ILE A 94 -2.84 -21.62 19.06
N ARG A 95 -2.52 -20.60 18.27
CA ARG A 95 -1.25 -20.52 17.52
C ARG A 95 -0.03 -20.47 18.42
N VAL A 96 -0.12 -19.86 19.60
CA VAL A 96 0.99 -19.78 20.57
C VAL A 96 1.14 -21.09 21.33
N CYS A 97 0.04 -21.77 21.65
CA CYS A 97 0.07 -23.04 22.38
C CYS A 97 0.35 -24.27 21.49
N ASN A 98 0.01 -24.23 20.20
CA ASN A 98 0.27 -25.29 19.23
C ASN A 98 1.62 -25.12 18.50
N LYS A 99 2.41 -24.12 18.88
CA LYS A 99 3.76 -23.89 18.37
C LYS A 99 4.76 -24.60 19.27
#